data_AF-A0A9P9QC98-F1
#
_entry.id   AF-A0A9P9QC98-F1
#
_cell.length_a   1.000
_cell.length_b   1.000
_cell.length_c   1.000
_cell.angle_alpha   90.00
_cell.angle_beta   90.00
_cell.angle_gamma   90.00
#
_symmetry.space_group_name_H-M   'P 1'
#
loop_
_entity.id
_entity.type
_entity.pdbx_description
1 polymer ?
#
loop_
_entity_poly.entity_id
_entity_poly.type
_entity_poly.pdbx_seq_one_letter_code
_entity_poly.pdbx_strand_id
1 'polypeptide(L)'
;MNSSINTPPASLTSAEEEIAECERIVAFAEQVMAGTHARVKIPPHLLQARQANTKVPPAPVGRHTPKPAINFHHNYYHVLGLEEHVKQDSIDRAYNGRWAEYSPDSELGRAKRESGNINTIRKAEKMYEKVKKAYEILGNPELRKEYDAGRIRDRAPPNDCPIARPTPSRGCGGRGGHVGRGRGRSGRGGRGGRRG
;
A
#
# COMPACT_ATOMS: atom_id res chain seq x y z
N MET A 1 -31.12 2.18 -50.55
CA MET A 1 -31.67 1.70 -49.26
C MET A 1 -30.61 1.96 -48.20
N ASN A 2 -30.72 3.07 -47.50
CA ASN A 2 -29.72 3.52 -46.53
C ASN A 2 -30.08 2.96 -45.15
N SER A 3 -29.38 1.90 -44.74
CA SER A 3 -29.54 1.29 -43.43
C SER A 3 -28.88 2.18 -42.37
N SER A 4 -29.68 3.04 -41.74
CA SER A 4 -29.25 3.81 -40.56
C SER A 4 -29.00 2.86 -39.39
N ILE A 5 -27.74 2.73 -39.01
CA ILE A 5 -27.30 1.91 -37.89
C ILE A 5 -27.48 2.78 -36.64
N ASN A 6 -28.54 2.51 -35.87
CA ASN A 6 -28.76 3.11 -34.55
C ASN A 6 -27.70 2.55 -33.58
N THR A 7 -26.63 3.30 -33.36
CA THR A 7 -25.66 3.02 -32.29
C THR A 7 -26.23 3.49 -30.96
N PRO A 8 -26.42 2.62 -29.95
CA PRO A 8 -26.88 3.06 -28.64
C PRO A 8 -25.81 3.95 -27.98
N PRO A 9 -26.22 5.02 -27.26
CA PRO A 9 -25.28 5.89 -26.56
C PRO A 9 -24.54 5.11 -25.48
N ALA A 10 -23.21 5.26 -25.46
CA ALA A 10 -22.36 4.66 -24.44
C ALA A 10 -22.78 5.15 -23.05
N SER A 11 -23.07 4.21 -22.15
CA SER A 11 -23.43 4.45 -20.75
C SER A 11 -22.26 5.08 -19.98
N LEU A 12 -22.26 6.41 -19.89
CA LEU A 12 -21.31 7.22 -19.11
C LEU A 12 -21.66 7.29 -17.61
N THR A 13 -22.64 6.52 -17.15
CA THR A 13 -23.29 6.77 -15.85
C THR A 13 -22.50 6.31 -14.62
N SER A 14 -21.50 5.43 -14.76
CA SER A 14 -20.80 4.86 -13.58
C SER A 14 -19.89 5.86 -12.86
N ALA A 15 -19.21 6.76 -13.58
CA ALA A 15 -18.28 7.70 -12.96
C ALA A 15 -19.01 8.88 -12.29
N GLU A 16 -20.11 9.34 -12.90
CA GLU A 16 -20.92 10.42 -12.35
C GLU A 16 -21.67 9.96 -11.08
N GLU A 17 -22.12 8.70 -11.03
CA GLU A 17 -22.71 8.10 -9.83
C GLU A 17 -21.72 8.00 -8.66
N GLU A 18 -20.46 7.62 -8.94
CA GLU A 18 -19.40 7.54 -7.92
C GLU A 18 -19.04 8.92 -7.34
N ILE A 19 -18.99 9.95 -8.19
CA ILE A 19 -18.75 11.34 -7.77
C ILE A 19 -19.92 11.82 -6.89
N ALA A 20 -21.17 11.58 -7.31
CA ALA A 20 -22.35 11.98 -6.56
C ALA A 20 -22.49 11.25 -5.20
N GLU A 21 -21.96 10.03 -5.07
CA GLU A 21 -21.87 9.34 -3.78
C GLU A 21 -20.81 9.97 -2.87
N CYS A 22 -19.63 10.32 -3.42
CA CYS A 22 -18.59 10.99 -2.65
C CYS A 22 -19.07 12.35 -2.09
N GLU A 23 -19.80 13.14 -2.90
CA GLU A 23 -20.36 14.42 -2.46
C GLU A 23 -21.38 14.24 -1.32
N ARG A 24 -22.21 13.19 -1.37
CA ARG A 24 -23.14 12.87 -0.28
C ARG A 24 -22.43 12.51 1.03
N ILE A 25 -21.31 11.78 0.96
CA ILE A 25 -20.52 11.42 2.14
C ILE A 25 -19.87 12.66 2.76
N VAL A 26 -19.29 13.55 1.94
CA VAL A 26 -18.67 14.79 2.41
C VAL A 26 -19.70 15.70 3.07
N ALA A 27 -20.84 15.92 2.42
CA ALA A 27 -21.92 16.75 2.97
C ALA A 27 -22.46 16.19 4.30
N PHE A 28 -22.61 14.87 4.41
CA PHE A 28 -23.01 14.22 5.66
C PHE A 28 -21.98 14.44 6.77
N ALA A 29 -20.69 14.27 6.48
CA ALA A 29 -19.62 14.48 7.46
C ALA A 29 -19.60 15.94 7.97
N GLU A 30 -19.76 16.91 7.09
CA GLU A 30 -19.87 18.33 7.46
C GLU A 30 -21.08 18.60 8.36
N GLN A 31 -22.24 18.01 8.04
CA GLN A 31 -23.45 18.16 8.84
C GLN A 31 -23.33 17.53 10.24
N VAL A 32 -22.66 16.39 10.36
CA VAL A 32 -22.37 15.74 11.65
C VAL A 32 -21.39 16.59 12.47
N MET A 33 -20.34 17.11 11.85
CA MET A 33 -19.33 17.95 12.50
C MET A 33 -19.88 19.31 12.94
N ALA A 34 -20.79 19.89 12.16
CA ALA A 34 -21.52 21.11 12.51
C ALA A 34 -22.58 20.90 13.60
N GLY A 35 -22.86 19.64 13.98
CA GLY A 35 -23.89 19.31 14.97
C GLY A 35 -25.32 19.54 14.48
N THR A 36 -25.52 19.70 13.17
CA THR A 36 -26.84 19.97 12.56
C THR A 36 -27.53 18.70 12.05
N HIS A 37 -26.91 17.53 12.20
CA HIS A 37 -27.46 16.27 11.71
C HIS A 37 -28.57 15.71 12.63
N ALA A 38 -29.81 15.66 12.15
CA ALA A 38 -31.01 15.33 12.94
C ALA A 38 -30.95 13.97 13.69
N ARG A 39 -30.21 12.99 13.15
CA ARG A 39 -30.12 11.63 13.70
C ARG A 39 -28.94 11.41 14.65
N VAL A 40 -27.92 12.29 14.60
CA VAL A 40 -26.70 12.15 15.41
C VAL A 40 -26.71 13.25 16.45
N LYS A 41 -27.44 13.03 17.54
CA LYS A 41 -27.39 13.91 18.71
C LYS A 41 -26.09 13.63 19.45
N ILE A 42 -25.02 14.34 19.12
CA ILE A 42 -23.80 14.33 19.95
C ILE A 42 -24.15 15.10 21.23
N PRO A 43 -24.20 14.45 22.40
CA PRO A 43 -24.51 15.12 23.63
C PRO A 43 -23.49 16.25 23.88
N PRO A 44 -23.93 17.46 24.28
CA PRO A 44 -23.04 18.63 24.41
C PRO A 44 -21.88 18.40 25.39
N HIS A 45 -22.02 17.47 26.34
CA HIS A 45 -20.95 17.10 27.28
C HIS A 45 -19.78 16.35 26.62
N LEU A 46 -19.99 15.66 25.47
CA LEU A 46 -18.89 15.01 24.73
C LEU A 46 -18.04 16.01 23.94
N LEU A 47 -18.60 17.16 23.55
CA LEU A 47 -17.86 18.22 22.85
C LEU A 47 -16.94 19.01 23.80
N GLN A 48 -17.30 19.12 25.08
CA GLN A 48 -16.51 19.85 26.09
C GLN A 48 -15.35 19.03 26.69
N ALA A 49 -15.43 17.70 26.64
CA ALA A 49 -14.42 16.81 27.24
C ALA A 49 -13.02 16.91 26.60
N ARG A 50 -12.89 17.53 25.42
CA ARG A 50 -11.60 17.66 24.72
C ARG A 50 -10.74 18.82 25.22
N GLN A 51 -11.30 19.77 25.98
CA GLN A 51 -10.55 20.97 26.41
C GLN A 51 -10.15 21.00 27.89
N ALA A 52 -10.70 20.13 28.75
CA ALA A 52 -10.56 20.28 30.21
C ALA A 52 -9.76 19.18 30.95
N ASN A 53 -9.24 18.15 30.27
CA ASN A 53 -8.64 17.01 30.97
C ASN A 53 -7.12 16.87 30.77
N THR A 54 -6.35 17.82 31.28
CA THR A 54 -4.88 17.71 31.43
C THR A 54 -4.44 17.35 32.85
N LYS A 55 -5.36 17.04 33.76
CA LYS A 55 -5.03 16.62 35.14
C LYS A 55 -5.17 15.11 35.31
N VAL A 56 -4.32 14.37 34.60
CA VAL A 56 -4.15 12.93 34.81
C VAL A 56 -3.51 12.75 36.19
N PRO A 57 -4.13 12.01 37.14
CA PRO A 57 -3.50 11.70 38.42
C PRO A 57 -2.20 10.91 38.18
N PRO A 58 -1.13 11.14 38.97
CA PRO A 58 0.11 10.40 38.82
C PRO A 58 -0.17 8.92 39.06
N ALA A 59 -0.11 8.14 37.97
CA ALA A 59 -0.24 6.70 38.05
C ALA A 59 0.85 6.16 39.01
N PRO A 60 0.54 5.12 39.82
CA PRO A 60 1.53 4.46 40.64
C PRO A 60 2.71 4.07 39.74
N VAL A 61 3.93 4.39 40.18
CA VAL A 61 5.21 4.03 39.55
C VAL A 61 5.36 2.50 39.53
N GLY A 62 4.57 1.86 38.68
CA GLY A 62 4.72 0.50 38.27
C GLY A 62 6.00 0.41 37.47
N ARG A 63 6.87 -0.51 37.91
CA ARG A 63 8.12 -0.92 37.26
C ARG A 63 8.04 -0.70 35.76
N HIS A 64 8.88 0.19 35.25
CA HIS A 64 9.08 0.34 33.82
C HIS A 64 9.50 -1.02 33.27
N THR A 65 8.54 -1.82 32.80
CA THR A 65 8.87 -2.77 31.76
C THR A 65 9.41 -1.91 30.63
N PRO A 66 10.63 -2.19 30.14
CA PRO A 66 11.18 -1.42 29.04
C PRO A 66 10.13 -1.46 27.95
N LYS A 67 9.59 -0.28 27.63
CA LYS A 67 8.65 -0.10 26.51
C LYS A 67 9.37 -0.77 25.34
N PRO A 68 8.85 -1.89 24.80
CA PRO A 68 9.57 -2.63 23.78
C PRO A 68 9.86 -1.61 22.69
N ALA A 69 11.15 -1.31 22.49
CA ALA A 69 11.55 -0.52 21.35
C ALA A 69 10.94 -1.24 20.17
N ILE A 70 10.00 -0.59 19.49
CA ILE A 70 9.31 -1.17 18.35
C ILE A 70 10.40 -1.31 17.30
N ASN A 71 11.05 -2.46 17.29
CA ASN A 71 11.99 -2.81 16.26
C ASN A 71 11.13 -2.90 15.01
N PHE A 72 11.21 -1.88 14.15
CA PHE A 72 10.55 -1.88 12.84
C PHE A 72 11.13 -2.94 11.89
N HIS A 73 12.00 -3.83 12.40
CA HIS A 73 12.34 -5.07 11.74
C HIS A 73 11.09 -5.92 11.59
N HIS A 74 10.86 -6.41 10.38
CA HIS A 74 9.71 -7.24 10.04
C HIS A 74 9.73 -8.49 10.92
N ASN A 75 8.89 -8.50 11.94
CA ASN A 75 8.71 -9.69 12.76
C ASN A 75 7.87 -10.70 11.97
N TYR A 76 8.49 -11.82 11.58
CA TYR A 76 7.83 -12.86 10.80
C TYR A 76 6.68 -13.53 11.55
N TYR A 77 6.74 -13.57 12.88
CA TYR A 77 5.64 -14.05 13.71
C TYR A 77 4.40 -13.16 13.54
N HIS A 78 4.57 -11.83 13.50
CA HIS A 78 3.45 -10.91 13.25
C HIS A 78 2.88 -11.00 11.83
N VAL A 79 3.71 -11.31 10.82
CA VAL A 79 3.22 -11.53 9.45
C VAL A 79 2.25 -12.70 9.39
N LEU A 80 2.56 -13.79 10.11
CA LEU A 80 1.67 -14.95 10.24
C LEU A 80 0.54 -14.73 11.26
N GLY A 81 0.66 -13.76 12.16
CA GLY A 81 -0.29 -13.51 13.23
C GLY A 81 -0.12 -14.45 14.42
N LEU A 82 1.12 -14.83 14.71
CA LEU A 82 1.51 -15.75 15.77
C LEU A 82 2.36 -15.06 16.84
N GLU A 83 2.50 -15.72 17.99
CA GLU A 83 3.46 -15.37 19.04
C GLU A 83 4.85 -15.97 18.73
N GLU A 84 5.90 -15.42 19.34
CA GLU A 84 7.31 -15.80 19.04
C GLU A 84 7.65 -17.24 19.47
N HIS A 85 6.94 -17.80 20.46
CA HIS A 85 7.22 -19.11 21.04
C HIS A 85 6.23 -20.20 20.65
N VAL A 86 5.57 -20.07 19.50
CA VAL A 86 4.59 -21.06 19.02
C VAL A 86 5.25 -22.37 18.53
N LYS A 87 4.50 -23.47 18.61
CA LYS A 87 4.89 -24.77 18.04
C LYS A 87 4.87 -24.74 16.51
N GLN A 88 5.62 -25.66 15.89
CA GLN A 88 5.71 -25.79 14.44
C GLN A 88 4.34 -25.97 13.78
N ASP A 89 3.48 -26.83 14.32
CA ASP A 89 2.13 -27.05 13.79
C ASP A 89 1.26 -25.79 13.74
N SER A 90 1.52 -24.81 14.62
CA SER A 90 0.82 -23.53 14.60
C SER A 90 1.34 -22.63 13.48
N ILE A 91 2.64 -22.70 13.16
CA ILE A 91 3.26 -22.00 12.04
C ILE A 91 2.66 -22.52 10.74
N ASP A 92 2.61 -23.83 10.56
CA ASP A 92 2.09 -24.46 9.33
C ASP A 92 0.61 -24.13 9.13
N ARG A 93 -0.20 -24.17 10.21
CA ARG A 93 -1.62 -23.79 10.16
C ARG A 93 -1.82 -22.32 9.81
N ALA A 94 -1.08 -21.41 10.43
CA ALA A 94 -1.19 -19.98 10.15
C ALA A 94 -0.71 -19.65 8.73
N TYR A 95 0.36 -20.30 8.27
CA TYR A 95 0.84 -20.18 6.90
C TYR A 95 -0.24 -20.61 5.91
N ASN A 96 -0.85 -21.78 6.08
CA ASN A 96 -1.90 -22.25 5.19
C ASN A 96 -3.11 -21.30 5.17
N GLY A 97 -3.50 -20.76 6.33
CA GLY A 97 -4.56 -19.75 6.42
C GLY A 97 -4.23 -18.45 5.67
N ARG A 98 -3.03 -17.91 5.86
CA ARG A 98 -2.56 -16.71 5.16
C ARG A 98 -2.33 -16.95 3.66
N TRP A 99 -1.82 -18.11 3.29
CA TRP A 99 -1.63 -18.52 1.91
C TRP A 99 -2.97 -18.58 1.18
N ALA A 100 -3.98 -19.20 1.78
CA ALA A 100 -5.33 -19.20 1.25
C ALA A 100 -5.95 -17.80 1.16
N GLU A 101 -5.48 -16.81 1.93
CA GLU A 101 -5.98 -15.43 1.85
C GLU A 101 -5.33 -14.59 0.73
N TYR A 102 -4.03 -14.80 0.47
CA TYR A 102 -3.22 -13.93 -0.40
C TYR A 102 -2.72 -14.61 -1.69
N SER A 103 -2.83 -15.93 -1.81
CA SER A 103 -2.38 -16.66 -3.00
C SER A 103 -3.09 -16.18 -4.27
N PRO A 104 -2.38 -16.10 -5.42
CA PRO A 104 -2.99 -15.84 -6.72
C PRO A 104 -4.14 -16.78 -7.08
N ASP A 105 -4.06 -18.01 -6.63
CA ASP A 105 -5.00 -19.06 -7.03
C ASP A 105 -6.20 -19.13 -6.09
N SER A 106 -6.17 -18.41 -4.97
CA SER A 106 -7.30 -18.35 -4.05
C SER A 106 -8.40 -17.43 -4.58
N GLU A 107 -9.66 -17.81 -4.35
CA GLU A 107 -10.84 -16.99 -4.61
C GLU A 107 -10.75 -15.62 -3.92
N LEU A 108 -10.31 -15.57 -2.66
CA LEU A 108 -10.14 -14.32 -1.92
C LEU A 108 -9.01 -13.46 -2.51
N GLY A 109 -7.91 -14.10 -2.93
CA GLY A 109 -6.79 -13.43 -3.57
C GLY A 109 -7.18 -12.82 -4.91
N ARG A 110 -7.96 -13.56 -5.70
CA ARG A 110 -8.53 -13.08 -6.97
C ARG A 110 -9.50 -11.93 -6.77
N ALA A 111 -10.46 -12.05 -5.86
CA ALA A 111 -11.42 -10.99 -5.56
C ALA A 111 -10.72 -9.67 -5.16
N LYS A 112 -9.66 -9.75 -4.35
CA LYS A 112 -8.85 -8.57 -3.97
C LYS A 112 -8.16 -7.93 -5.18
N ARG A 113 -7.73 -8.70 -6.18
CA ARG A 113 -7.12 -8.13 -7.40
C ARG A 113 -8.13 -7.61 -8.40
N GLU A 114 -9.25 -8.30 -8.53
CA GLU A 114 -10.36 -7.92 -9.40
C GLU A 114 -11.08 -6.65 -8.90
N SER A 115 -10.83 -6.22 -7.64
CA SER A 115 -11.31 -4.93 -7.10
C SER A 115 -10.87 -3.67 -7.88
N GLY A 116 -9.98 -3.80 -8.88
CA GLY A 116 -9.57 -2.70 -9.77
C GLY A 116 -8.61 -1.68 -9.14
N ASN A 117 -8.36 -1.74 -7.83
CA ASN A 117 -7.48 -0.81 -7.15
C ASN A 117 -6.01 -1.27 -7.20
N ILE A 118 -5.16 -0.54 -7.92
CA ILE A 118 -3.73 -0.85 -8.06
C ILE A 118 -3.03 -0.96 -6.69
N ASN A 119 -3.46 -0.19 -5.70
CA ASN A 119 -2.85 -0.22 -4.37
C ASN A 119 -3.22 -1.49 -3.59
N THR A 120 -4.42 -2.05 -3.78
CA THR A 120 -4.83 -3.30 -3.12
C THR A 120 -4.10 -4.49 -3.73
N ILE A 121 -3.96 -4.52 -5.06
CA ILE A 121 -3.18 -5.53 -5.79
C ILE A 121 -1.74 -5.57 -5.26
N ARG A 122 -1.05 -4.42 -5.26
CA ARG A 122 0.33 -4.31 -4.77
C ARG A 122 0.47 -4.69 -3.29
N LYS A 123 -0.54 -4.37 -2.46
CA LYS A 123 -0.55 -4.78 -1.05
C LYS A 123 -0.69 -6.30 -0.92
N ALA A 124 -1.59 -6.92 -1.69
CA ALA A 124 -1.78 -8.37 -1.67
C ALA A 124 -0.51 -9.12 -2.11
N GLU A 125 0.14 -8.67 -3.19
CA GLU A 125 1.42 -9.22 -3.67
C GLU A 125 2.52 -9.11 -2.61
N LYS A 126 2.68 -7.92 -2.00
CA LYS A 126 3.66 -7.72 -0.91
C LYS A 126 3.36 -8.61 0.29
N MET A 127 2.10 -8.80 0.64
CA MET A 127 1.72 -9.68 1.75
C MET A 127 2.01 -11.15 1.42
N TYR A 128 1.70 -11.58 0.20
CA TYR A 128 2.03 -12.92 -0.29
C TYR A 128 3.53 -13.22 -0.20
N GLU A 129 4.37 -12.32 -0.70
CA GLU A 129 5.84 -12.47 -0.61
C GLU A 129 6.33 -12.53 0.84
N LYS A 130 5.78 -11.68 1.72
CA LYS A 130 6.12 -11.68 3.15
C LYS A 130 5.72 -12.98 3.84
N VAL A 131 4.53 -13.50 3.56
CA VAL A 131 4.04 -14.77 4.13
C VAL A 131 4.91 -15.93 3.67
N LYS A 132 5.29 -15.95 2.39
CA LYS A 132 6.21 -16.98 1.84
C LYS A 132 7.57 -16.94 2.55
N LYS A 133 8.19 -15.77 2.65
CA LYS A 133 9.49 -15.62 3.35
C LYS A 133 9.41 -15.95 4.84
N ALA A 134 8.32 -15.54 5.49
CA ALA A 134 8.07 -15.89 6.89
C ALA A 134 8.08 -17.41 7.10
N TYR A 135 7.45 -18.16 6.20
CA TYR A 135 7.44 -19.61 6.26
C TYR A 135 8.77 -20.25 5.89
N GLU A 136 9.54 -19.72 4.93
CA GLU A 136 10.88 -20.23 4.60
C GLU A 136 11.82 -20.17 5.82
N ILE A 137 11.73 -19.10 6.62
CA ILE A 137 12.58 -18.89 7.80
C ILE A 137 12.01 -19.61 9.04
N LEU A 138 10.73 -19.43 9.35
CA LEU A 138 10.11 -20.01 10.54
C LEU A 138 9.75 -21.50 10.39
N GLY A 139 9.57 -21.96 9.15
CA GLY A 139 9.27 -23.36 8.81
C GLY A 139 10.43 -24.31 9.09
N ASN A 140 11.67 -23.81 8.98
CA ASN A 140 12.87 -24.58 9.26
C ASN A 140 13.35 -24.32 10.69
N PRO A 141 13.44 -25.33 11.58
CA PRO A 141 13.78 -25.12 12.98
C PRO A 141 15.19 -24.53 13.17
N GLU A 142 16.12 -24.84 12.26
CA GLU A 142 17.47 -24.30 12.28
C GLU A 142 17.49 -22.79 11.94
N LEU A 143 16.83 -22.40 10.84
CA LEU A 143 16.72 -21.00 10.43
C LEU A 143 15.92 -20.17 11.44
N ARG A 144 14.87 -20.76 12.02
CA ARG A 144 14.10 -20.14 13.11
C ARG A 144 14.99 -19.82 14.30
N LYS A 145 15.86 -20.75 14.72
CA LYS A 145 16.80 -20.52 15.83
C LYS A 145 17.80 -19.41 15.49
N GLU A 146 18.27 -19.32 14.25
CA GLU A 146 19.16 -18.24 13.83
C GLU A 146 18.45 -16.87 13.75
N TYR A 147 17.19 -16.87 13.34
CA TYR A 147 16.33 -15.69 13.35
C TYR A 147 16.05 -15.20 14.77
N ASP A 148 15.66 -16.11 15.68
CA ASP A 148 15.43 -15.81 17.10
C ASP A 148 16.73 -15.33 17.79
N ALA A 149 17.90 -15.83 17.35
CA ALA A 149 19.21 -15.34 17.79
C ALA A 149 19.62 -14.00 17.16
N GLY A 150 18.82 -13.44 16.24
CA GLY A 150 19.08 -12.18 15.54
C GLY A 150 20.24 -12.24 14.55
N ARG A 151 20.68 -13.44 14.14
CA ARG A 151 21.76 -13.66 13.16
C ARG A 151 21.27 -13.48 11.73
N ILE A 152 20.09 -14.03 11.44
CA ILE A 152 19.39 -13.75 10.19
C ILE A 152 18.62 -12.45 10.40
N ARG A 153 19.23 -11.35 9.96
CA ARG A 153 18.44 -10.16 9.65
C ARG A 153 17.93 -10.37 8.24
N ASP A 154 16.69 -9.98 8.00
CA ASP A 154 16.27 -9.64 6.65
C ASP A 154 17.17 -8.50 6.21
N ARG A 155 18.31 -8.88 5.62
CA ARG A 155 18.95 -8.03 4.64
C ARG A 155 17.85 -7.89 3.64
N ALA A 156 17.16 -6.74 3.68
CA ALA A 156 16.12 -6.39 2.73
C ALA A 156 16.59 -6.95 1.41
N PRO A 157 15.78 -7.81 0.72
CA PRO A 157 16.21 -8.42 -0.54
C PRO A 157 16.91 -7.29 -1.26
N PRO A 158 18.21 -7.44 -1.61
CA PRO A 158 18.96 -6.34 -2.17
C PRO A 158 18.00 -5.72 -3.15
N ASN A 159 17.63 -4.46 -2.93
CA ASN A 159 16.88 -3.75 -3.93
C ASN A 159 17.87 -3.73 -5.08
N ASP A 160 17.85 -4.80 -5.86
CA ASP A 160 18.07 -4.81 -7.27
C ASP A 160 17.04 -3.79 -7.75
N CYS A 161 17.45 -2.52 -7.65
CA CYS A 161 17.47 -1.70 -8.82
C CYS A 161 18.57 -2.30 -9.72
N PRO A 162 18.29 -3.34 -10.55
CA PRO A 162 19.00 -3.35 -11.81
C PRO A 162 18.50 -2.08 -12.51
N ILE A 163 19.39 -1.34 -13.15
CA ILE A 163 19.12 0.00 -13.69
C ILE A 163 19.26 1.12 -12.63
N ALA A 164 20.34 1.11 -11.86
CA ALA A 164 21.23 2.25 -12.05
C ALA A 164 21.61 2.22 -13.55
N ARG A 165 20.84 2.91 -14.39
CA ARG A 165 21.34 3.36 -15.71
C ARG A 165 22.74 3.88 -15.39
N PRO A 166 23.80 3.45 -16.10
CA PRO A 166 25.08 4.10 -15.95
C PRO A 166 24.81 5.59 -16.16
N THR A 167 24.78 6.37 -15.09
CA THR A 167 24.89 7.82 -15.20
C THR A 167 26.22 7.95 -15.92
N PRO A 168 26.27 8.50 -17.14
CA PRO A 168 27.53 8.66 -17.83
C PRO A 168 28.42 9.44 -16.88
N SER A 169 29.41 8.75 -16.33
CA SER A 169 30.49 9.31 -15.56
C SER A 169 31.13 10.33 -16.48
N ARG A 170 30.80 11.60 -16.25
CA ARG A 170 31.54 12.75 -16.76
C ARG A 170 32.94 12.63 -16.19
N GLY A 171 33.82 11.91 -16.86
CA GLY A 171 35.13 11.62 -16.27
C GLY A 171 36.04 10.69 -17.04
N CYS A 172 36.03 10.72 -18.37
CA CYS A 172 37.17 10.19 -19.14
C CYS A 172 37.39 11.09 -20.35
N GLY A 173 38.51 11.82 -20.30
CA GLY A 173 39.02 12.59 -21.42
C GLY A 173 39.23 11.68 -22.63
N GLY A 174 38.67 12.09 -23.75
CA GLY A 174 38.86 11.47 -25.05
C GLY A 174 38.96 12.55 -26.10
N ARG A 175 40.18 13.05 -26.29
CA ARG A 175 40.60 13.85 -27.44
C ARG A 175 40.32 13.08 -28.74
N GLY A 176 39.85 13.79 -29.76
CA GLY A 176 39.81 13.39 -31.16
C GLY A 176 38.58 12.53 -31.49
N GLY A 177 37.72 12.84 -32.45
CA GLY A 177 37.85 13.69 -33.61
C GLY A 177 37.27 12.89 -34.78
N HIS A 178 36.04 13.21 -35.21
CA HIS A 178 35.76 13.29 -36.64
C HIS A 178 34.38 13.89 -36.91
N VAL A 179 34.40 14.70 -37.95
CA VAL A 179 33.37 15.52 -38.54
C VAL A 179 32.36 14.61 -39.25
N GLY A 180 31.07 14.71 -38.89
CA GLY A 180 29.98 14.01 -39.56
C GLY A 180 28.75 14.90 -39.63
N ARG A 181 28.75 15.81 -40.62
CA ARG A 181 27.62 16.68 -40.94
C ARG A 181 26.39 15.85 -41.34
N GLY A 182 25.35 15.86 -40.53
CA GLY A 182 24.01 15.37 -40.87
C GLY A 182 22.98 16.47 -40.64
N ARG A 183 22.87 17.39 -41.61
CA ARG A 183 21.82 18.41 -41.67
C ARG A 183 20.47 17.74 -41.94
N GLY A 184 19.43 18.14 -41.21
CA GLY A 184 18.03 17.91 -41.56
C GLY A 184 17.22 17.54 -40.32
N ARG A 185 16.04 18.11 -40.07
CA ARG A 185 15.24 19.05 -40.83
C ARG A 185 14.18 19.57 -39.85
N SER A 186 13.98 20.88 -39.89
CA SER A 186 12.89 21.61 -39.29
C SER A 186 11.51 21.08 -39.71
N GLY A 187 10.61 20.95 -38.74
CA GLY A 187 9.15 21.07 -38.90
C GLY A 187 8.62 21.29 -37.49
N ARG A 188 8.18 22.47 -37.03
CA ARG A 188 7.34 23.53 -37.61
C ARG A 188 6.02 22.99 -38.15
N GLY A 189 4.98 23.07 -37.32
CA GLY A 189 3.58 22.83 -37.65
C GLY A 189 2.88 22.13 -36.48
N GLY A 190 1.84 22.64 -35.83
CA GLY A 190 1.01 23.78 -36.20
C GLY A 190 0.17 24.30 -35.04
N ARG A 191 -0.19 25.57 -35.20
CA ARG A 191 -1.29 26.24 -34.54
C ARG A 191 -2.62 25.69 -35.09
N GLY A 192 -3.61 25.56 -34.21
CA GLY A 192 -5.05 25.59 -34.47
C GLY A 192 -5.73 25.55 -33.10
N GLY A 193 -6.41 26.59 -32.61
CA GLY A 193 -7.74 27.04 -33.07
C GLY A 193 -8.79 26.08 -32.48
N ARG A 194 -9.87 26.43 -31.79
CA ARG A 194 -10.77 27.61 -31.69
C ARG A 194 -11.48 27.47 -30.33
N ARG A 195 -11.72 28.54 -29.57
CA ARG A 195 -13.02 29.25 -29.48
C ARG A 195 -14.26 28.37 -29.66
N GLY A 196 -14.97 28.18 -28.55
CA GLY A 196 -16.38 27.84 -28.40
C GLY A 196 -16.75 28.29 -27.00
#